data_AF-A0A091SCS2-F1
#
_entry.id   AF-A0A091SCS2-F1
#
_cell.length_a   1.000
_cell.length_b   1.000
_cell.length_c   1.000
_cell.angle_alpha   90.00
_cell.angle_beta   90.00
_cell.angle_gamma   90.00
#
_symmetry.space_group_name_H-M   'P 1'
#
loop_
_entity.id
_entity.type
_entity.pdbx_description
1 polymer ?
#
loop_
_entity_poly.entity_id
_entity_poly.type
_entity_poly.pdbx_seq_one_letter_code
_entity_poly.pdbx_strand_id
1 'polypeptide(L)'
;MQNFSNCPGHFGHIELPLTVYNPLFFDKLYLLIRGSCLNCNMLTCTRAVVHLLLSQLKVLEKGLLHAVHDLEIILNRAKNCADATGSEIEEELNRHVQEILQSHQIRDECSNVKNVCECRNKLIAQFWKAHMSSKKCPNCKSRRSLVRKEHNSKLTVTY
;
A
#
# COMPACT_ATOMS: atom_id res chain seq x y z
N MET A 1 -30.25 1.19 39.83
CA MET A 1 -29.15 0.23 40.02
C MET A 1 -29.25 -0.83 38.95
N GLN A 2 -28.12 -1.22 38.36
CA GLN A 2 -28.07 -2.22 37.31
C GLN A 2 -27.95 -3.61 37.96
N ASN A 3 -28.92 -4.48 37.71
CA ASN A 3 -28.98 -5.84 38.28
C ASN A 3 -28.50 -6.86 37.23
N PHE A 4 -28.21 -8.11 37.64
CA PHE A 4 -27.77 -9.19 36.75
C PHE A 4 -28.64 -9.32 35.48
N SER A 5 -29.95 -9.23 35.62
CA SER A 5 -30.92 -9.33 34.51
C SER A 5 -30.89 -8.15 33.53
N ASN A 6 -30.32 -7.01 33.91
CA ASN A 6 -30.24 -5.79 33.10
C ASN A 6 -28.79 -5.41 32.76
N CYS A 7 -27.85 -6.36 32.86
CA CYS A 7 -26.45 -6.14 32.52
C CYS A 7 -26.19 -6.52 31.04
N PRO A 8 -25.78 -5.58 30.16
CA PRO A 8 -25.47 -5.88 28.76
C PRO A 8 -24.12 -6.61 28.60
N GLY A 9 -23.32 -6.71 29.66
CA GLY A 9 -21.96 -7.24 29.62
C GLY A 9 -20.93 -6.17 29.23
N HIS A 10 -19.67 -6.44 29.58
CA HIS A 10 -18.53 -5.59 29.28
C HIS A 10 -17.37 -6.43 28.73
N PHE A 11 -16.59 -5.84 27.83
CA PHE A 11 -15.38 -6.48 27.35
C PHE A 11 -14.26 -6.38 28.40
N GLY A 12 -13.58 -7.49 28.64
CA GLY A 12 -12.26 -7.52 29.27
C GLY A 12 -11.16 -7.66 28.21
N HIS A 13 -9.91 -7.58 28.63
CA HIS A 13 -8.77 -7.90 27.77
C HIS A 13 -7.80 -8.81 28.52
N ILE A 14 -7.01 -9.57 27.75
CA ILE A 14 -5.92 -10.41 28.27
C ILE A 14 -4.63 -9.78 27.77
N GLU A 15 -3.74 -9.45 28.68
CA GLU A 15 -2.40 -8.99 28.33
C GLU A 15 -1.52 -10.19 27.97
N LEU A 16 -0.99 -10.17 26.74
CA LEU A 16 -0.08 -11.20 26.28
C LEU A 16 1.36 -10.77 26.63
N PRO A 17 2.20 -11.66 27.17
CA PRO A 17 3.56 -11.32 27.59
C PRO A 17 4.47 -10.96 26.40
N LEU A 18 4.08 -11.34 25.18
CA LEU A 18 4.79 -11.05 23.94
C LEU A 18 3.80 -10.66 22.84
N THR A 19 4.27 -9.87 21.88
CA THR A 19 3.50 -9.59 20.67
C THR A 19 3.39 -10.86 19.83
N VAL A 20 2.16 -11.27 19.54
CA VAL A 20 1.86 -12.41 18.67
C VAL A 20 1.28 -11.93 17.35
N TYR A 21 1.48 -12.71 16.29
CA TYR A 21 0.84 -12.43 15.02
C TYR A 21 -0.66 -12.65 15.12
N ASN A 22 -1.45 -11.75 14.53
CA ASN A 22 -2.87 -12.01 14.31
C ASN A 22 -3.01 -12.95 13.08
N PRO A 23 -3.53 -14.18 13.25
CA PRO A 23 -3.63 -15.15 12.15
C PRO A 23 -4.48 -14.66 10.98
N LEU A 24 -5.47 -13.80 11.21
CA LEU A 24 -6.34 -13.25 10.17
C LEU A 24 -5.61 -12.29 9.23
N PHE A 25 -4.58 -11.60 9.73
CA PHE A 25 -3.80 -10.63 8.97
C PHE A 25 -2.44 -11.18 8.52
N PHE A 26 -2.15 -12.44 8.83
CA PHE A 26 -0.84 -13.03 8.60
C PHE A 26 -0.41 -12.98 7.13
N ASP A 27 -1.34 -13.20 6.19
CA ASP A 27 -1.04 -13.12 4.75
C ASP A 27 -0.63 -11.72 4.31
N LYS A 28 -1.28 -10.68 4.83
CA LYS A 28 -0.95 -9.28 4.54
C LYS A 28 0.39 -8.91 5.17
N LEU A 29 0.62 -9.32 6.41
CA LEU A 29 1.90 -9.17 7.09
C LEU A 29 3.03 -9.82 6.30
N TYR A 30 2.83 -11.07 5.85
CA TYR A 30 3.80 -11.80 5.04
C TYR A 30 4.15 -11.05 3.75
N LEU A 31 3.14 -10.55 3.02
CA LEU A 31 3.35 -9.76 1.81
C LEU A 31 4.19 -8.50 2.09
N LEU A 32 3.86 -7.77 3.16
CA LEU A 32 4.59 -6.57 3.57
C LEU A 32 6.05 -6.88 3.90
N ILE A 33 6.31 -7.89 4.73
CA ILE A 33 7.68 -8.28 5.11
C ILE A 33 8.46 -8.77 3.88
N ARG A 34 7.85 -9.61 3.04
CA ARG A 34 8.48 -10.11 1.81
C ARG A 34 8.78 -9.00 0.79
N GLY A 35 7.98 -7.93 0.78
CA GLY A 35 8.16 -6.75 -0.06
C GLY A 35 9.13 -5.73 0.48
N SER A 36 9.55 -5.85 1.74
CA SER A 36 10.45 -4.92 2.40
C SER A 36 11.88 -5.43 2.39
N CYS A 37 12.83 -4.50 2.33
CA CYS A 37 14.24 -4.79 2.54
C CYS A 37 14.52 -4.82 4.05
N LEU A 38 15.03 -5.93 4.58
CA LEU A 38 15.35 -6.07 6.00
C LEU A 38 16.64 -5.33 6.43
N ASN A 39 17.28 -4.60 5.52
CA ASN A 39 18.45 -3.78 5.80
C ASN A 39 18.12 -2.29 5.92
N CYS A 40 17.38 -1.74 4.94
CA CYS A 40 16.99 -0.32 4.96
C CYS A 40 15.52 -0.09 5.33
N ASN A 41 14.75 -1.15 5.58
CA ASN A 41 13.34 -1.13 5.98
C ASN A 41 12.38 -0.49 4.96
N MET A 42 12.85 -0.26 3.73
CA MET A 42 12.04 0.28 2.64
C MET A 42 11.50 -0.84 1.75
N LEU A 43 10.38 -0.57 1.06
CA LEU A 43 9.87 -1.46 0.03
C LEU A 43 10.91 -1.69 -1.09
N THR A 44 10.96 -2.91 -1.62
CA THR A 44 11.93 -3.34 -2.64
C THR A 44 11.52 -2.91 -4.05
N CYS A 45 11.03 -1.69 -4.21
CA CYS A 45 10.67 -1.07 -5.49
C CYS A 45 11.18 0.37 -5.54
N THR A 46 11.13 1.00 -6.72
CA THR A 46 11.58 2.39 -6.88
C THR A 46 10.56 3.36 -6.26
N ARG A 47 11.06 4.49 -5.75
CA ARG A 47 10.22 5.55 -5.16
C ARG A 47 9.13 6.02 -6.11
N ALA A 48 9.48 6.24 -7.37
CA ALA A 48 8.55 6.65 -8.44
C ALA A 48 7.27 5.80 -8.50
N VAL A 49 7.41 4.47 -8.37
CA VAL A 49 6.27 3.54 -8.44
C VAL A 49 5.43 3.59 -7.18
N VAL A 50 6.05 3.78 -6.01
CA VAL A 50 5.32 3.97 -4.75
C VAL A 50 4.47 5.25 -4.81
N HIS A 51 5.05 6.36 -5.30
CA HIS A 51 4.32 7.62 -5.44
C HIS A 51 3.20 7.54 -6.47
N LEU A 52 3.39 6.80 -7.56
CA LEU A 52 2.31 6.52 -8.51
C LEU A 52 1.15 5.78 -7.83
N LEU A 53 1.43 4.67 -7.14
CA LEU A 53 0.37 3.91 -6.47
C LEU A 53 -0.37 4.76 -5.44
N LEU A 54 0.36 5.54 -4.63
CA LEU A 54 -0.25 6.44 -3.65
C LEU A 54 -1.16 7.48 -4.32
N SER A 55 -0.70 8.08 -5.42
CA SER A 55 -1.47 9.07 -6.18
C SER A 55 -2.73 8.46 -6.81
N GLN A 56 -2.60 7.27 -7.39
CA GLN A 56 -3.72 6.51 -7.94
C GLN A 56 -4.75 6.15 -6.87
N LEU A 57 -4.31 5.72 -5.69
CA LEU A 57 -5.21 5.41 -4.58
C LEU A 57 -5.95 6.66 -4.07
N LYS A 58 -5.27 7.82 -3.97
CA LYS A 58 -5.90 9.10 -3.55
C LYS A 58 -7.04 9.52 -4.48
N VAL A 59 -6.82 9.50 -5.79
CA VAL A 59 -7.89 9.86 -6.76
C VAL A 59 -9.00 8.81 -6.80
N LEU A 60 -8.64 7.54 -6.59
CA LEU A 60 -9.60 6.43 -6.56
C LEU A 60 -10.51 6.46 -5.32
N GLU A 61 -10.02 6.90 -4.17
CA GLU A 61 -10.84 7.12 -2.96
C GLU A 61 -11.98 8.13 -3.20
N LYS A 62 -11.76 9.07 -4.13
CA LYS A 62 -12.77 10.03 -4.57
C LYS A 62 -13.60 9.55 -5.79
N GLY A 63 -13.40 8.31 -6.24
CA GLY A 63 -14.16 7.69 -7.33
C GLY A 63 -13.72 8.05 -8.75
N LEU A 64 -12.58 8.73 -8.89
CA LEU A 64 -12.09 9.22 -10.17
C LEU A 64 -11.30 8.11 -10.90
N LEU A 65 -12.03 7.16 -11.48
CA LEU A 65 -11.45 6.01 -12.19
C LEU A 65 -10.61 6.41 -13.41
N HIS A 66 -10.99 7.46 -14.14
CA HIS A 66 -10.25 7.93 -15.32
C HIS A 66 -8.86 8.46 -14.92
N ALA A 67 -8.80 9.25 -13.84
CA ALA A 67 -7.57 9.85 -13.32
C ALA A 67 -6.51 8.82 -12.93
N VAL A 68 -6.91 7.61 -12.52
CA VAL A 68 -5.98 6.51 -12.22
C VAL A 68 -5.10 6.17 -13.42
N HIS A 69 -5.68 6.13 -14.62
CA HIS A 69 -4.95 5.80 -15.84
C HIS A 69 -4.11 6.98 -16.34
N ASP A 70 -4.64 8.21 -16.21
CA ASP A 70 -3.93 9.42 -16.60
C ASP A 70 -2.62 9.58 -15.82
N LEU A 71 -2.63 9.28 -14.51
CA LEU A 71 -1.43 9.34 -13.66
C LEU A 71 -0.32 8.38 -14.12
N GLU A 72 -0.66 7.24 -14.72
CA GLU A 72 0.33 6.31 -15.28
C GLU A 72 0.98 6.89 -16.54
N ILE A 73 0.18 7.55 -17.40
CA ILE A 73 0.67 8.24 -18.60
C ILE A 73 1.61 9.39 -18.20
N ILE A 74 1.23 10.18 -17.19
CA ILE A 74 2.05 11.26 -16.63
C ILE A 74 3.41 10.72 -16.16
N LEU A 75 3.42 9.64 -15.37
CA LEU A 75 4.68 9.06 -14.89
C LEU A 75 5.57 8.63 -16.06
N ASN A 76 5.00 7.99 -17.07
CA ASN A 76 5.76 7.52 -18.23
C ASN A 76 6.36 8.69 -19.03
N ARG A 77 5.62 9.80 -19.16
CA ARG A 77 6.15 11.03 -19.78
C ARG A 77 7.29 11.63 -18.95
N ALA A 78 7.13 11.72 -17.64
CA ALA A 78 8.16 12.26 -16.74
C ALA A 78 9.47 11.45 -16.81
N LYS A 79 9.36 10.11 -16.82
CA LYS A 79 10.51 9.21 -16.97
C LYS A 79 11.23 9.33 -18.33
N ASN A 80 10.50 9.66 -19.39
CA ASN A 80 11.08 9.80 -20.72
C ASN A 80 11.73 11.17 -20.95
N CYS A 81 11.37 12.18 -20.16
CA CYS A 81 11.81 13.56 -20.35
C CYS A 81 13.04 13.93 -19.48
N ALA A 82 13.32 13.20 -18.41
CA ALA A 82 14.45 13.48 -17.51
C ALA A 82 14.90 12.23 -16.73
N ASP A 83 16.16 12.24 -16.26
CA ASP A 83 16.65 11.41 -15.14
C ASP A 83 16.06 11.91 -13.80
N ALA A 84 14.74 12.10 -13.77
CA ALA A 84 14.04 12.75 -12.68
C ALA A 84 14.26 11.99 -11.37
N THR A 85 14.63 12.74 -10.33
CA THR A 85 14.79 12.14 -9.00
C THR A 85 13.45 11.66 -8.45
N GLY A 86 13.48 10.77 -7.47
CA GLY A 86 12.24 10.28 -6.84
C GLY A 86 11.38 11.40 -6.24
N SER A 87 11.99 12.53 -5.83
CA SER A 87 11.31 13.69 -5.25
C SER A 87 10.58 14.50 -6.33
N GLU A 88 11.24 14.76 -7.46
CA GLU A 88 10.63 15.48 -8.59
C GLU A 88 9.39 14.75 -9.13
N ILE A 89 9.47 13.42 -9.22
CA ILE A 89 8.33 12.58 -9.63
C ILE A 89 7.19 12.67 -8.61
N GLU A 90 7.49 12.68 -7.31
CA GLU A 90 6.49 12.84 -6.26
C GLU A 90 5.79 14.20 -6.36
N GLU A 91 6.55 15.27 -6.56
CA GLU A 91 6.03 16.63 -6.70
C GLU A 91 5.14 16.78 -7.93
N GLU A 92 5.56 16.26 -9.09
CA GLU A 92 4.77 16.28 -10.33
C GLU A 92 3.43 15.55 -10.15
N LEU A 93 3.47 14.32 -9.61
CA LEU A 93 2.26 13.53 -9.39
C LEU A 93 1.34 14.21 -8.38
N ASN A 94 1.88 14.75 -7.29
CA ASN A 94 1.07 15.45 -6.29
C ASN A 94 0.43 16.71 -6.88
N ARG A 95 1.12 17.47 -7.73
CA ARG A 95 0.56 18.65 -8.41
C ARG A 95 -0.67 18.28 -9.23
N HIS A 96 -0.55 17.26 -10.09
CA HIS A 96 -1.67 16.81 -10.92
C HIS A 96 -2.81 16.22 -10.11
N VAL A 97 -2.52 15.48 -9.04
CA VAL A 97 -3.57 15.02 -8.12
C VAL A 97 -4.34 16.21 -7.54
N GLN A 98 -3.66 17.27 -7.10
CA GLN A 98 -4.34 18.46 -6.56
C GLN A 98 -5.19 19.17 -7.62
N GLU A 99 -4.71 19.32 -8.85
CA GLU A 99 -5.47 19.90 -9.96
C GLU A 99 -6.75 19.09 -10.27
N ILE A 100 -6.63 17.76 -10.31
CA ILE A 100 -7.76 16.85 -10.53
C ILE A 100 -8.77 16.96 -9.38
N LEU A 101 -8.30 17.02 -8.13
CA LEU A 101 -9.16 17.11 -6.96
C LEU A 101 -9.86 18.46 -6.85
N GLN A 102 -9.22 19.57 -7.25
CA GLN A 102 -9.81 20.91 -7.23
C GLN A 102 -10.83 21.13 -8.35
N SER A 103 -10.61 20.55 -9.53
CA SER A 103 -11.52 20.67 -10.68
C SER A 103 -12.84 19.92 -10.49
N HIS A 104 -12.86 18.89 -9.65
CA HIS A 104 -14.06 18.14 -9.33
C HIS A 104 -14.68 18.70 -8.03
N GLN A 105 -15.97 19.04 -8.03
CA GLN A 105 -16.72 19.32 -6.80
C GLN A 105 -16.99 18.01 -6.06
N ILE A 106 -15.95 17.44 -5.47
CA ILE A 106 -15.97 16.10 -4.90
C ILE A 106 -16.84 16.13 -3.64
N ARG A 107 -17.98 15.43 -3.68
CA ARG A 107 -18.72 15.07 -2.46
C ARG A 107 -17.77 14.29 -1.55
N ASP A 108 -17.75 14.62 -0.27
CA ASP A 108 -16.80 14.03 0.68
C ASP A 108 -17.07 12.56 1.02
N GLU A 109 -18.02 11.94 0.32
CA GLU A 109 -18.34 10.52 0.44
C GLU A 109 -17.36 9.66 -0.36
N CYS A 110 -16.67 8.78 0.36
CA CYS A 110 -15.94 7.67 -0.25
C CYS A 110 -16.88 6.87 -1.16
N SER A 111 -16.56 6.83 -2.45
CA SER A 111 -17.35 6.10 -3.44
C SER A 111 -17.09 4.60 -3.31
N ASN A 112 -17.69 3.96 -2.30
CA ASN A 112 -17.65 2.50 -2.12
C ASN A 112 -18.55 1.79 -3.15
N VAL A 113 -18.30 2.06 -4.43
CA VAL A 113 -18.96 1.43 -5.56
C VAL A 113 -18.14 0.23 -6.00
N LYS A 114 -18.81 -0.84 -6.44
CA LYS A 114 -18.17 -2.13 -6.81
C LYS A 114 -16.98 -1.98 -7.77
N ASN A 115 -17.10 -1.10 -8.76
CA ASN A 115 -16.04 -0.82 -9.74
C ASN A 115 -14.80 -0.16 -9.11
N VAL A 116 -14.98 0.75 -8.15
CA VAL A 116 -13.89 1.39 -7.39
C VAL A 116 -13.15 0.35 -6.54
N CYS A 117 -13.88 -0.50 -5.82
CA CYS A 117 -13.29 -1.58 -5.04
C CYS A 117 -12.52 -2.58 -5.92
N GLU A 118 -13.09 -2.95 -7.07
CA GLU A 118 -12.43 -3.84 -8.03
C GLU A 118 -11.16 -3.22 -8.61
N CYS A 119 -11.20 -1.94 -9.00
CA CYS A 119 -10.05 -1.19 -9.48
C CYS A 119 -8.94 -1.13 -8.41
N ARG A 120 -9.30 -0.82 -7.16
CA ARG A 120 -8.36 -0.79 -6.03
C ARG A 120 -7.64 -2.11 -5.85
N ASN A 121 -8.39 -3.21 -5.84
CA ASN A 121 -7.83 -4.55 -5.68
C ASN A 121 -6.91 -4.92 -6.84
N LYS A 122 -7.28 -4.57 -8.07
CA LYS A 122 -6.45 -4.77 -9.27
C LYS A 122 -5.14 -3.98 -9.19
N LEU A 123 -5.20 -2.69 -8.86
CA LEU A 123 -4.00 -1.83 -8.72
C LEU A 123 -3.03 -2.40 -7.69
N ILE A 124 -3.52 -2.74 -6.49
CA ILE A 124 -2.69 -3.31 -5.43
C ILE A 124 -2.08 -4.63 -5.89
N ALA A 125 -2.88 -5.55 -6.45
CA ALA A 125 -2.37 -6.84 -6.91
C ALA A 125 -1.31 -6.70 -8.02
N GLN A 126 -1.53 -5.80 -8.98
CA GLN A 126 -0.58 -5.52 -10.05
C GLN A 126 0.72 -4.92 -9.51
N PHE A 127 0.63 -3.98 -8.58
CA PHE A 127 1.81 -3.37 -7.95
C PHE A 127 2.69 -4.42 -7.28
N TRP A 128 2.11 -5.30 -6.46
CA TRP A 128 2.84 -6.37 -5.79
C TRP A 128 3.48 -7.34 -6.80
N LYS A 129 2.75 -7.71 -7.85
CA LYS A 129 3.23 -8.64 -8.88
C LYS A 129 4.36 -8.06 -9.72
N ALA A 130 4.23 -6.80 -10.15
CA ALA A 130 5.16 -6.17 -11.08
C ALA A 130 6.44 -5.66 -10.40
N HIS A 131 6.33 -5.12 -9.17
CA HIS A 131 7.41 -4.31 -8.61
C HIS A 131 8.12 -4.92 -7.39
N MET A 132 7.56 -5.97 -6.76
CA MET A 132 8.14 -6.59 -5.55
C MET A 132 8.95 -7.87 -5.83
N SER A 133 9.46 -8.01 -7.04
CA SER A 133 10.20 -9.17 -7.54
C SER A 133 11.71 -8.94 -7.63
N SER A 134 12.22 -7.74 -7.34
CA SER A 134 13.64 -7.42 -7.47
C SER A 134 14.54 -8.34 -6.61
N LYS A 135 15.69 -8.74 -7.16
CA LYS A 135 16.71 -9.56 -6.46
C LYS A 135 17.60 -8.74 -5.51
N LYS A 136 17.76 -7.44 -5.79
CA LYS A 136 18.52 -6.49 -4.97
C LYS A 136 17.63 -5.31 -4.59
N CYS A 137 17.84 -4.74 -3.42
CA CYS A 137 17.10 -3.56 -3.00
C CYS A 137 17.44 -2.37 -3.93
N PRO A 138 16.46 -1.73 -4.59
CA PRO A 138 16.74 -0.57 -5.44
C PRO A 138 17.26 0.63 -4.64
N ASN A 139 16.94 0.70 -3.35
CA ASN A 139 17.33 1.79 -2.44
C ASN A 139 18.76 1.61 -1.90
N CYS A 140 19.06 0.53 -1.17
CA CYS A 140 20.37 0.32 -0.52
C CYS A 140 21.27 -0.72 -1.20
N LYS A 141 20.84 -1.32 -2.32
CA LYS A 141 21.56 -2.34 -3.11
C LYS A 141 21.87 -3.67 -2.41
N SER A 142 21.50 -3.83 -1.14
CA SER A 142 21.60 -5.10 -0.41
C SER A 142 20.85 -6.24 -1.12
N ARG A 143 21.34 -7.47 -0.95
CA ARG A 143 20.64 -8.66 -1.44
C ARG A 143 19.30 -8.82 -0.73
N ARG A 144 18.33 -9.39 -1.43
CA ARG A 144 17.02 -9.68 -0.87
C ARG A 144 17.10 -10.90 0.05
N SER A 145 16.69 -10.72 1.31
CA SER A 145 16.45 -11.84 2.22
C SER A 145 15.27 -12.69 1.74
N LEU A 146 15.43 -14.01 1.78
CA LEU A 146 14.38 -14.94 1.43
C LEU A 146 13.45 -15.12 2.64
N VAL A 147 12.21 -14.65 2.52
CA VAL A 147 11.18 -14.81 3.55
C VAL A 147 10.21 -15.91 3.13
N ARG A 148 10.16 -16.99 3.92
CA ARG A 148 9.22 -18.10 3.76
C ARG A 148 8.18 -18.07 4.87
N LYS A 149 6.95 -18.43 4.51
CA LYS A 149 5.83 -18.59 5.44
C LYS A 149 5.61 -20.08 5.70
N GLU A 150 5.43 -20.44 6.96
CA GLU A 150 4.93 -21.75 7.40
C GLU A 150 3.55 -21.54 8.04
N HIS A 151 2.50 -22.08 7.39
CA HIS A 151 1.10 -21.91 7.78
C HIS A 151 0.68 -20.44 7.92
N ASN A 152 0.07 -20.03 9.02
CA ASN A 152 -0.26 -18.63 9.35
C ASN A 152 0.27 -18.27 10.75
N SER A 153 1.41 -18.84 11.13
CA SER A 153 1.96 -18.73 12.48
C SER A 153 3.48 -18.52 12.53
N LYS A 154 4.22 -18.78 11.44
CA LYS A 154 5.68 -18.68 11.45
C LYS A 154 6.24 -18.09 10.15
N LEU A 155 7.26 -17.25 10.31
CA LEU A 155 8.08 -16.68 9.24
C LEU A 155 9.53 -17.13 9.42
N THR A 156 10.13 -17.64 8.35
CA THR A 156 11.53 -18.04 8.31
C THR A 156 12.27 -17.09 7.36
N VAL A 157 13.35 -16.48 7.84
CA VAL A 157 14.18 -15.53 7.08
C VAL A 157 15.55 -16.13 6.83
N THR A 158 16.00 -16.10 5.58
CA THR A 158 17.36 -16.49 5.17
C THR A 158 18.04 -15.30 4.50
N TYR A 159 19.26 -14.96 4.92
CA TYR A 159 20.03 -13.81 4.44
C TYR A 159 20.90 -14.16 3.22
#